data_AF-A0A258TJL7-F1
#
_entry.id   AF-A0A258TJL7-F1
#
_cell.length_a   1.000
_cell.length_b   1.000
_cell.length_c   1.000
_cell.angle_alpha   90.00
_cell.angle_beta   90.00
_cell.angle_gamma   90.00
#
_symmetry.space_group_name_H-M   'P 1'
#
loop_
_entity.id
_entity.type
_entity.pdbx_description
1 polymer ?
#
loop_
_entity_poly.entity_id
_entity_poly.type
_entity_poly.pdbx_seq_one_letter_code
_entity_poly.pdbx_strand_id
1 'polypeptide(L)'
;MISTGSEPVTAAHRRYIAVETAISVAINVVISIGFVFLVFGGTAHIAAASLIADAAPQSFMIALMSTIVPTLLTRRRRAAGVIAARPAVADRRDRALRLRAPLVAAAVAGIGVALNAALFLTLWHDGLGFAAALAFKAIYGGALGLAVTPPMLRIALSERL
;
A
#
# COMPACT_ATOMS: atom_id res chain seq x y z
N MET A 1 -21.04 -24.95 -26.80
CA MET A 1 -20.60 -25.06 -25.39
C MET A 1 -19.35 -24.22 -25.21
N ILE A 2 -19.49 -22.97 -24.75
CA ILE A 2 -18.35 -22.12 -24.41
C ILE A 2 -17.97 -22.51 -22.98
N SER A 3 -16.87 -23.24 -22.82
CA SER A 3 -16.27 -23.49 -21.51
C SER A 3 -15.76 -22.16 -20.96
N THR A 4 -16.58 -21.50 -20.14
CA THR A 4 -16.17 -20.37 -19.28
C THR A 4 -15.40 -20.91 -18.08
N GLY A 5 -14.38 -21.72 -18.34
CA GLY A 5 -13.41 -22.13 -17.33
C GLY A 5 -12.52 -20.94 -17.02
N SER A 6 -12.93 -20.10 -16.07
CA SER A 6 -12.00 -19.18 -15.42
C SER A 6 -10.89 -20.01 -14.80
N GLU A 7 -9.73 -20.09 -15.46
CA GLU A 7 -8.61 -20.85 -14.92
C GLU A 7 -8.31 -20.34 -13.50
N PRO A 8 -8.23 -21.24 -12.51
CA PRO A 8 -8.07 -20.87 -11.12
C PRO A 8 -6.75 -20.14 -10.90
N VAL A 9 -6.72 -19.23 -9.92
CA VAL A 9 -5.47 -18.56 -9.50
C VAL A 9 -4.43 -19.62 -9.13
N THR A 10 -3.45 -19.80 -9.99
CA THR A 10 -2.38 -20.79 -9.83
C THR A 10 -1.58 -20.54 -8.53
N ALA A 11 -0.97 -21.60 -7.99
CA ALA A 11 -0.08 -21.49 -6.83
C ALA A 11 1.07 -20.50 -7.08
N ALA A 12 1.56 -20.43 -8.33
CA ALA A 12 2.59 -19.47 -8.75
C ALA A 12 2.13 -18.01 -8.59
N HIS A 13 0.90 -17.68 -9.00
CA HIS A 13 0.33 -16.34 -8.81
C HIS A 13 0.20 -15.98 -7.33
N ARG A 14 -0.25 -16.92 -6.49
CA ARG A 14 -0.38 -16.69 -5.04
C ARG A 14 0.98 -16.43 -4.39
N ARG A 15 1.98 -17.25 -4.73
CA ARG A 15 3.36 -17.08 -4.25
C ARG A 15 3.93 -15.73 -4.68
N TYR A 16 3.75 -15.35 -5.94
CA TYR A 16 4.19 -14.05 -6.44
C TYR A 16 3.55 -12.89 -5.67
N ILE A 17 2.23 -12.90 -5.51
CA ILE A 17 1.51 -11.85 -4.76
C ILE A 17 2.03 -11.78 -3.32
N ALA A 18 2.23 -12.93 -2.66
CA ALA A 18 2.73 -12.97 -1.29
C ALA A 18 4.14 -12.36 -1.17
N VAL A 19 5.06 -12.73 -2.06
CA VAL A 19 6.43 -12.21 -2.06
C VAL A 19 6.47 -10.71 -2.33
N GLU A 20 5.82 -10.23 -3.38
CA GLU A 20 5.80 -8.80 -3.70
C GLU A 20 5.08 -7.98 -2.63
N THR A 21 4.05 -8.54 -2.00
CA THR A 21 3.39 -7.90 -0.85
C THR A 21 4.34 -7.81 0.34
N ALA A 22 5.06 -8.88 0.67
CA ALA A 22 6.01 -8.88 1.77
C ALA A 22 7.14 -7.85 1.54
N ILE A 23 7.64 -7.74 0.30
CA ILE A 23 8.63 -6.72 -0.08
C ILE A 23 8.04 -5.32 0.10
N SER A 24 6.83 -5.07 -0.41
CA SER A 24 6.14 -3.77 -0.26
C SER A 24 5.92 -3.40 1.22
N VAL A 25 5.49 -4.35 2.05
CA VAL A 25 5.34 -4.17 3.50
C VAL A 25 6.67 -3.79 4.14
N ALA A 26 7.74 -4.53 3.85
CA ALA A 26 9.06 -4.24 4.40
C ALA A 26 9.57 -2.84 4.02
N ILE A 27 9.41 -2.45 2.75
CA ILE A 27 9.79 -1.12 2.26
C ILE A 27 8.98 -0.04 2.99
N ASN A 28 7.66 -0.19 3.11
CA ASN A 28 6.81 0.81 3.77
C ASN A 28 7.08 0.91 5.28
N VAL A 29 7.44 -0.18 5.94
CA VAL A 29 7.90 -0.17 7.34
C VAL A 29 9.18 0.65 7.47
N VAL A 30 10.19 0.38 6.63
CA VAL A 30 11.47 1.10 6.66
C VAL A 30 11.26 2.59 6.37
N ILE A 31 10.46 2.93 5.35
CA ILE A 31 10.14 4.33 5.03
C ILE A 31 9.43 5.00 6.20
N SER A 32 8.47 4.33 6.83
CA SER A 32 7.73 4.89 7.97
C SER A 32 8.63 5.15 9.17
N ILE A 33 9.55 4.23 9.47
CA ILE A 33 10.56 4.41 10.51
C ILE A 33 11.47 5.59 10.17
N GLY A 34 11.97 5.65 8.93
CA GLY A 34 12.80 6.76 8.45
C GLY A 34 12.11 8.11 8.57
N PHE A 35 10.82 8.19 8.24
CA PHE A 35 10.01 9.40 8.39
C PHE A 35 9.90 9.84 9.86
N VAL A 36 9.70 8.91 10.79
CA VAL A 36 9.65 9.26 12.22
C VAL A 36 10.97 9.84 12.68
N PHE A 37 12.11 9.24 12.31
CA PHE A 37 13.42 9.79 12.63
C PHE A 37 13.66 11.16 11.98
N LEU A 38 13.23 11.35 10.74
CA LEU A 38 13.45 12.61 10.01
C LEU A 38 12.59 13.75 10.55
N VAL A 39 11.31 13.49 10.85
CA VAL A 39 10.34 14.53 11.23
C VAL A 39 10.32 14.76 12.73
N PHE A 40 10.51 13.72 13.54
CA PHE A 40 10.36 13.77 14.99
C PHE A 40 11.66 13.44 15.75
N GLY A 41 12.78 13.25 15.05
CA GLY A 41 14.07 12.98 15.68
C GLY A 41 14.43 14.03 16.72
N GLY A 42 14.93 13.58 17.88
CA GLY A 42 15.31 14.46 18.99
C GLY A 42 14.15 14.93 19.88
N THR A 43 12.91 14.55 19.58
CA THR A 43 11.76 14.80 20.47
C THR A 43 11.46 13.58 21.33
N ALA A 44 11.34 13.75 22.64
CA ALA A 44 10.98 12.66 23.55
C ALA A 44 9.49 12.30 23.44
N HIS A 45 8.65 13.31 23.18
CA HIS A 45 7.20 13.23 23.12
C HIS A 45 6.68 13.97 21.89
N ILE A 46 5.79 13.33 21.15
CA ILE A 46 5.25 13.83 19.89
C ILE A 46 3.75 14.07 20.07
N ALA A 47 3.31 15.31 19.89
CA ALA A 47 1.92 15.69 20.05
C ALA A 47 1.00 14.96 19.06
N ALA A 48 -0.22 14.62 19.52
CA ALA A 48 -1.25 14.01 18.70
C ALA A 48 -1.52 14.79 17.40
N ALA A 49 -1.59 16.12 17.47
CA ALA A 49 -1.81 16.97 16.30
C ALA A 49 -0.74 16.79 15.22
N SER A 50 0.53 16.64 15.61
CA SER A 50 1.63 16.42 14.67
C SER A 50 1.55 15.03 14.01
N LEU A 51 1.14 14.00 14.76
CA LEU A 51 0.95 12.65 14.23
C LEU A 51 -0.23 12.57 13.26
N ILE A 52 -1.34 13.26 13.56
CA ILE A 52 -2.50 13.38 12.68
C ILE A 52 -2.14 14.16 11.40
N ALA A 53 -1.42 15.28 11.53
CA ALA A 53 -1.01 16.08 10.38
C ALA A 53 -0.09 15.29 9.43
N ASP A 54 0.85 14.52 9.99
CA ASP A 54 1.75 13.66 9.20
C ASP A 54 1.04 12.43 8.59
N ALA A 55 -0.09 12.01 9.15
CA ALA A 55 -0.84 10.88 8.62
C ALA A 55 -1.30 11.11 7.17
N ALA A 56 -1.60 12.35 6.77
CA ALA A 56 -2.04 12.66 5.41
C ALA A 56 -0.95 12.40 4.36
N PRO A 57 0.21 13.11 4.37
CA PRO A 57 1.26 12.90 3.40
C PRO A 57 1.82 11.47 3.46
N GLN A 58 1.96 10.90 4.65
CA GLN A 58 2.49 9.54 4.81
C GLN A 58 1.55 8.48 4.21
N SER A 59 0.25 8.52 4.52
CA SER A 59 -0.71 7.54 4.01
C SER A 59 -0.85 7.63 2.50
N PHE A 60 -0.85 8.87 1.97
CA PHE A 60 -0.87 9.10 0.53
C PHE A 60 0.35 8.46 -0.15
N MET A 61 1.55 8.75 0.36
CA MET A 61 2.79 8.23 -0.20
C MET A 61 2.84 6.70 -0.15
N ILE A 62 2.50 6.09 1.00
CA ILE A 62 2.50 4.63 1.16
C ILE A 62 1.48 3.97 0.22
N ALA A 63 0.27 4.51 0.11
CA ALA A 63 -0.75 3.98 -0.79
C ALA A 63 -0.33 4.11 -2.26
N LEU A 64 0.28 5.23 -2.62
CA LEU A 64 0.80 5.48 -3.96
C LEU A 64 1.93 4.50 -4.31
N MET A 65 2.91 4.34 -3.43
CA MET A 65 4.05 3.43 -3.64
C MET A 65 3.61 1.96 -3.66
N SER A 66 2.68 1.58 -2.79
CA SER A 66 2.07 0.24 -2.75
C SER A 66 1.20 -0.07 -3.97
N THR A 67 0.87 0.95 -4.77
CA THR A 67 0.14 0.80 -6.02
C THR A 67 1.08 0.84 -7.21
N ILE A 68 1.88 1.90 -7.37
CA ILE A 68 2.66 2.15 -8.59
C ILE A 68 3.81 1.16 -8.74
N VAL A 69 4.65 1.00 -7.73
CA VAL A 69 5.86 0.17 -7.81
C VAL A 69 5.54 -1.28 -8.15
N PRO A 70 4.68 -2.00 -7.38
CA PRO A 70 4.39 -3.40 -7.65
C PRO A 70 3.62 -3.60 -8.96
N THR A 71 2.76 -2.67 -9.37
CA THR A 71 2.03 -2.78 -10.65
C THR A 71 2.94 -2.59 -11.85
N LEU A 72 3.84 -1.60 -11.84
CA LEU A 72 4.82 -1.39 -12.92
C LEU A 72 5.80 -2.56 -13.03
N LEU A 73 6.29 -3.06 -11.90
CA LEU A 73 7.19 -4.22 -11.87
C LEU A 73 6.49 -5.47 -12.42
N THR A 74 5.23 -5.70 -12.03
CA THR A 74 4.42 -6.81 -12.54
C THR A 74 4.22 -6.72 -14.04
N ARG A 75 3.86 -5.55 -14.57
CA ARG A 75 3.72 -5.32 -16.01
C ARG A 75 5.01 -5.62 -16.77
N ARG A 76 6.15 -5.15 -16.25
CA ARG A 76 7.47 -5.41 -16.84
C ARG A 76 7.81 -6.91 -16.83
N ARG A 77 7.58 -7.62 -15.72
CA ARG A 77 7.83 -9.06 -15.61
C ARG A 77 6.92 -9.89 -16.53
N ARG A 78 5.67 -9.46 -16.72
CA ARG A 78 4.75 -10.07 -17.69
C ARG A 78 5.19 -9.85 -19.14
N ALA A 79 5.55 -8.62 -19.50
CA ALA A 79 6.06 -8.30 -20.83
C ALA A 79 7.35 -9.09 -21.17
N ALA A 80 8.16 -9.40 -20.16
CA ALA A 80 9.35 -10.22 -20.29
C ALA A 80 9.09 -11.75 -20.23
N GLY A 81 7.83 -12.20 -20.11
CA GLY A 81 7.48 -13.62 -20.03
C GLY A 81 7.87 -14.32 -18.71
N VAL A 82 8.33 -13.57 -17.69
CA VAL A 82 8.77 -14.12 -16.40
C VAL A 82 7.58 -14.63 -15.57
N ILE A 83 6.39 -14.07 -15.79
CA ILE A 83 5.16 -14.41 -15.08
C ILE A 83 4.01 -14.48 -16.08
N ALA A 84 3.24 -15.56 -16.02
CA ALA A 84 2.05 -15.75 -16.84
C ALA A 84 0.98 -14.68 -16.55
N ALA A 85 0.22 -14.31 -17.57
CA ALA A 85 -0.97 -13.51 -17.38
C ALA A 85 -2.06 -14.33 -16.67
N ARG A 86 -2.85 -13.69 -15.81
CA ARG A 86 -4.11 -14.26 -15.33
C ARG A 86 -5.19 -14.02 -16.40
N PRO A 87 -6.19 -14.93 -16.56
CA PRO A 87 -7.28 -14.72 -17.49
C PRO A 87 -7.91 -13.33 -17.30
N ALA A 88 -7.96 -12.56 -18.40
CA ALA A 88 -8.34 -11.16 -18.35
C ALA A 88 -9.79 -10.99 -17.93
N VAL A 89 -10.03 -10.15 -16.92
CA VAL A 89 -11.37 -9.69 -16.56
C VAL A 89 -11.53 -8.27 -17.13
N ALA A 90 -11.95 -8.20 -18.40
CA ALA A 90 -12.34 -7.02 -19.18
C ALA A 90 -11.24 -6.08 -19.76
N ASP A 91 -11.56 -5.56 -20.95
CA ASP A 91 -10.67 -5.06 -22.02
C ASP A 91 -10.27 -3.56 -21.96
N ARG A 92 -10.54 -2.81 -20.87
CA ARG A 92 -10.41 -1.33 -20.88
C ARG A 92 -9.77 -0.68 -19.64
N ARG A 93 -9.19 -1.46 -18.71
CA ARG A 93 -8.77 -0.95 -17.38
C ARG A 93 -7.36 -0.38 -17.29
N ASP A 94 -6.48 -0.68 -18.25
CA ASP A 94 -5.03 -0.48 -18.14
C ASP A 94 -4.58 0.99 -18.09
N ARG A 95 -5.21 1.84 -18.91
CA ARG A 95 -4.95 3.29 -18.92
C ARG A 95 -5.60 4.00 -17.73
N ALA A 96 -6.74 3.47 -17.28
CA ALA A 96 -7.47 4.00 -16.15
C ALA A 96 -6.74 3.75 -14.82
N LEU A 97 -5.97 2.66 -14.66
CA LEU A 97 -5.31 2.37 -13.39
C LEU A 97 -4.20 3.38 -13.06
N ARG A 98 -3.41 3.84 -14.04
CA ARG A 98 -2.39 4.89 -13.80
C ARG A 98 -3.03 6.21 -13.39
N LEU A 99 -4.17 6.56 -13.99
CA LEU A 99 -4.95 7.76 -13.65
C LEU A 99 -5.74 7.59 -12.34
N ARG A 100 -6.08 6.36 -11.95
CA ARG A 100 -6.81 6.04 -10.72
C ARG A 100 -5.89 5.79 -9.53
N ALA A 101 -4.62 5.48 -9.71
CA ALA A 101 -3.68 5.26 -8.62
C ALA A 101 -3.59 6.48 -7.68
N PRO A 102 -3.53 7.73 -8.16
CA PRO A 102 -3.61 8.91 -7.30
C PRO A 102 -4.95 9.04 -6.56
N LEU A 103 -6.07 8.68 -7.22
CA LEU A 103 -7.41 8.71 -6.61
C LEU A 103 -7.56 7.66 -5.51
N VAL A 104 -7.07 6.43 -5.75
CA VAL A 104 -7.03 5.36 -4.75
C VAL A 104 -6.12 5.77 -3.61
N ALA A 105 -4.94 6.32 -3.91
CA ALA A 105 -4.03 6.82 -2.88
C ALA A 105 -4.65 7.95 -2.05
N ALA A 106 -5.37 8.89 -2.68
CA ALA A 106 -6.08 9.97 -1.99
C ALA A 106 -7.22 9.43 -1.12
N ALA A 107 -8.00 8.46 -1.60
CA ALA A 107 -9.06 7.83 -0.83
C ALA A 107 -8.50 7.07 0.39
N VAL A 108 -7.43 6.28 0.19
CA VAL A 108 -6.72 5.58 1.27
C VAL A 108 -6.12 6.59 2.26
N ALA A 109 -5.56 7.70 1.77
CA ALA A 109 -5.04 8.75 2.63
C ALA A 109 -6.14 9.40 3.48
N GLY A 110 -7.29 9.72 2.90
CA GLY A 110 -8.43 10.27 3.63
C GLY A 110 -8.92 9.31 4.73
N ILE A 111 -9.05 8.01 4.42
CA ILE A 111 -9.39 6.99 5.42
C ILE A 111 -8.31 6.88 6.49
N GLY A 112 -7.03 6.90 6.08
CA GLY A 112 -5.89 6.84 6.98
C GLY A 112 -5.86 7.99 7.98
N VAL A 113 -6.09 9.21 7.50
CA VAL A 113 -6.20 10.42 8.33
C VAL A 113 -7.39 10.30 9.28
N ALA A 114 -8.56 9.90 8.80
CA ALA A 114 -9.74 9.75 9.64
C ALA A 114 -9.53 8.73 10.77
N LEU A 115 -8.90 7.58 10.47
CA LEU A 115 -8.58 6.56 11.46
C LEU A 115 -7.54 7.04 12.47
N ASN A 116 -6.49 7.73 12.03
CA ASN A 116 -5.50 8.31 12.93
C ASN A 116 -6.14 9.38 13.81
N ALA A 117 -6.92 10.29 13.24
CA ALA A 117 -7.64 11.31 13.99
C ALA A 117 -8.56 10.68 15.04
N ALA A 118 -9.34 9.65 14.68
CA ALA A 118 -10.19 8.94 15.63
C ALA A 118 -9.36 8.32 16.77
N LEU A 119 -8.26 7.64 16.47
CA LEU A 119 -7.39 7.02 17.49
C LEU A 119 -6.75 8.06 18.42
N PHE A 120 -6.14 9.09 17.85
CA PHE A 120 -5.40 10.09 18.62
C PHE A 120 -6.33 11.05 19.39
N LEU A 121 -7.52 11.35 18.89
CA LEU A 121 -8.47 12.19 19.61
C LEU A 121 -9.23 11.44 20.72
N THR A 122 -9.22 10.11 20.73
CA THR A 122 -9.97 9.31 21.72
C THR A 122 -9.08 8.54 22.71
N LEU A 123 -7.97 7.96 22.25
CA LEU A 123 -7.12 7.07 23.07
C LEU A 123 -5.78 7.72 23.44
N TRP A 124 -5.23 8.56 22.57
CA TRP A 124 -3.88 9.13 22.72
C TRP A 124 -3.86 10.65 22.54
N HIS A 125 -4.74 11.35 23.25
CA HIS A 125 -4.93 12.79 23.14
C HIS A 125 -3.65 13.61 23.38
N ASP A 126 -2.82 13.18 24.33
CA ASP A 126 -1.53 13.84 24.62
C ASP A 126 -0.47 13.55 23.55
N GLY A 127 -0.67 12.53 22.72
CA GLY A 127 0.31 12.03 21.76
C GLY A 127 1.04 10.80 22.26
N LEU A 128 2.26 10.58 21.76
CA LEU A 128 3.05 9.37 22.05
C LEU A 128 4.51 9.73 22.31
N GLY A 129 5.13 8.96 23.21
CA GLY A 129 6.59 8.95 23.32
C GLY A 129 7.23 8.43 22.02
N PHE A 130 8.47 8.83 21.76
CA PHE A 130 9.17 8.53 20.50
C PHE A 130 9.15 7.04 20.10
N ALA A 131 9.47 6.14 21.03
CA ALA A 131 9.49 4.71 20.77
C ALA A 131 8.09 4.15 20.42
N ALA A 132 7.05 4.64 21.10
CA ALA A 132 5.67 4.25 20.82
C ALA A 132 5.20 4.79 19.47
N ALA A 133 5.55 6.03 19.11
CA ALA A 133 5.27 6.61 17.80
C ALA A 133 5.97 5.84 16.67
N LEU A 134 7.23 5.43 16.88
CA LEU A 134 7.99 4.63 15.93
C LEU A 134 7.36 3.26 15.70
N ALA A 135 7.00 2.55 16.79
CA ALA A 135 6.31 1.27 16.70
C ALA A 135 4.94 1.41 15.99
N PHE A 136 4.16 2.42 16.37
CA PHE A 136 2.88 2.74 15.75
C PHE A 136 3.04 2.98 14.24
N LYS A 137 3.99 3.83 13.83
CA LYS A 137 4.24 4.17 12.43
C LYS A 137 4.74 2.97 11.62
N ALA A 138 5.58 2.12 12.20
CA ALA A 138 6.01 0.88 11.56
C ALA A 138 4.83 -0.06 11.31
N ILE A 139 4.01 -0.32 12.34
CA ILE A 139 2.82 -1.19 12.23
C ILE A 139 1.83 -0.59 11.22
N TYR A 140 1.56 0.71 11.31
CA TYR A 140 0.65 1.42 10.43
C TYR A 140 1.08 1.33 8.97
N GLY A 141 2.34 1.66 8.66
CA GLY A 141 2.87 1.62 7.30
C GLY A 141 2.88 0.20 6.72
N GLY A 142 3.22 -0.80 7.53
CA GLY A 142 3.13 -2.20 7.14
C GLY A 142 1.71 -2.66 6.86
N ALA A 143 0.75 -2.29 7.73
CA ALA A 143 -0.67 -2.62 7.56
C ALA A 143 -1.25 -1.99 6.28
N LEU A 144 -0.90 -0.74 5.99
CA LEU A 144 -1.35 -0.06 4.77
C LEU A 144 -0.77 -0.73 3.52
N GLY A 145 0.53 -1.06 3.54
CA GLY A 145 1.18 -1.80 2.45
C GLY A 145 0.53 -3.16 2.19
N LEU A 146 0.19 -3.89 3.27
CA LEU A 146 -0.50 -5.18 3.21
C LEU A 146 -1.94 -5.06 2.68
N ALA A 147 -2.65 -3.99 3.04
CA ALA A 147 -4.02 -3.77 2.59
C ALA A 147 -4.11 -3.37 1.11
N VAL A 148 -3.17 -2.56 0.63
CA VAL A 148 -3.21 -1.96 -0.72
C VAL A 148 -2.53 -2.84 -1.78
N THR A 149 -1.39 -3.44 -1.48
CA THR A 149 -0.55 -4.13 -2.49
C THR A 149 -1.23 -5.35 -3.13
N PRO A 150 -1.85 -6.29 -2.39
CA PRO A 150 -2.41 -7.50 -2.99
C PRO A 150 -3.57 -7.24 -3.97
N PRO A 151 -4.56 -6.37 -3.68
CA PRO A 151 -5.56 -5.97 -4.66
C PRO A 151 -4.95 -5.40 -5.95
N MET A 152 -3.93 -4.54 -5.83
CA MET A 152 -3.30 -3.90 -6.99
C MET A 152 -2.51 -4.89 -7.85
N LEU A 153 -1.78 -5.82 -7.23
CA LEU A 153 -1.10 -6.92 -7.94
C LEU A 153 -2.08 -7.82 -8.67
N ARG A 154 -3.23 -8.16 -8.05
CA ARG A 154 -4.27 -8.96 -8.71
C ARG A 154 -4.83 -8.27 -9.95
N ILE A 155 -5.02 -6.96 -9.90
CA ILE A 155 -5.44 -6.18 -11.06
C ILE A 155 -4.35 -6.24 -12.13
N ALA A 156 -3.10 -5.91 -11.81
CA ALA A 156 -1.99 -5.91 -12.77
C ALA A 156 -1.73 -7.27 -13.44
N LEU A 157 -1.97 -8.38 -12.74
CA LEU A 157 -1.88 -9.72 -13.34
C LEU A 157 -3.01 -10.02 -14.33
N SER A 158 -4.16 -9.36 -14.22
CA SER A 158 -5.34 -9.56 -15.08
C SER A 158 -5.44 -8.59 -16.26
N GLU A 159 -4.54 -7.62 -16.36
CA GLU A 159 -4.50 -6.62 -17.45
C GLU A 159 -4.11 -7.25 -18.80
N ARG A 160 -4.50 -6.66 -19.93
CA ARG A 160 -4.10 -7.12 -21.27
C ARG A 160 -2.98 -6.24 -21.79
N LEU A 161 -1.75 -6.78 -21.83
CA LEU A 161 -0.56 -6.09 -22.33
C LEU A 161 -0.44 -6.18 -23.85
#